data_AF-A0A178D038-F1
#
_entry.id   AF-A0A178D038-F1
#
_cell.length_a   1.000
_cell.length_b   1.000
_cell.length_c   1.000
_cell.angle_alpha   90.00
_cell.angle_beta   90.00
_cell.angle_gamma   90.00
#
_symmetry.space_group_name_H-M   'P 1'
#
loop_
_entity.id
_entity.type
_entity.pdbx_description
1 polymer ?
#
loop_
_entity_poly.entity_id
_entity_poly.type
_entity_poly.pdbx_seq_one_letter_code
_entity_poly.pdbx_strand_id
1 'polypeptide(L)'
;MEQLRRTSSAMGIMTDFGVHHYLRSPSALELNGYTENVVALTRLYLCQLLQIAGRLSAHLFDEDSRPLDSDIPFWQQMTEELFQWRRSLPPPLKISDSSGEPELRDEVYAQEVIFLNMLFHEVIILLNRPFTSQIVTSSPAGSATIAPRSAFDSTITNVHTTAGKYCFDSASRIIALLMLFKRHYGLQNVHLQMVHSTVTAGVMHAYFSVFCPDKCSSQGSTPCEERRGTAQQSLRLSIRALAEMGQTFDSATRGMELVTSLGQTWQHQRRMEISVK
;
A
#
# COMPACT_ATOMS: atom_id res chain seq x y z
N MET A 1 30.97 12.62 14.48
CA MET A 1 31.13 11.16 14.25
C MET A 1 29.88 10.38 14.69
N GLU A 2 29.15 10.81 15.72
CA GLU A 2 27.87 10.18 16.15
C GLU A 2 26.66 10.45 15.23
N GLN A 3 26.63 11.56 14.50
CA GLN A 3 25.51 11.91 13.59
C GLN A 3 25.50 11.13 12.27
N LEU A 4 26.66 10.64 11.80
CA LEU A 4 26.76 9.77 10.61
C LEU A 4 26.36 8.31 10.90
N ARG A 5 26.24 7.93 12.18
CA ARG A 5 25.84 6.58 12.60
C ARG A 5 24.32 6.44 12.79
N ARG A 6 23.60 7.55 13.00
CA ARG A 6 22.13 7.55 13.20
C ARG A 6 21.34 7.57 11.89
N THR A 7 21.89 8.14 10.82
CA THR A 7 21.30 8.01 9.47
C THR A 7 21.43 6.58 8.92
N SER A 8 22.36 5.78 9.46
CA SER A 8 22.57 4.38 9.06
C SER A 8 21.43 3.44 9.50
N SER A 9 20.62 3.80 10.50
CA SER A 9 19.55 2.92 11.00
C SER A 9 18.23 3.07 10.25
N ALA A 10 18.00 4.23 9.61
CA ALA A 10 16.81 4.49 8.80
C ALA A 10 17.03 4.23 7.29
N MET A 11 18.29 4.22 6.83
CA MET A 11 18.66 3.94 5.43
C MET A 11 19.17 2.51 5.17
N GLY A 12 19.16 1.63 6.18
CA GLY A 12 19.68 0.26 6.07
C GLY A 12 18.90 -0.72 5.18
N ILE A 13 17.89 -0.26 4.44
CA ILE A 13 17.05 -1.11 3.56
C ILE A 13 17.35 -0.88 2.06
N MET A 14 18.16 0.10 1.68
CA MET A 14 18.20 0.59 0.29
C MET A 14 19.52 0.44 -0.50
N THR A 15 20.48 -0.36 -0.02
CA THR A 15 21.79 -0.49 -0.70
C THR A 15 21.99 -1.77 -1.50
N ASP A 16 20.96 -2.57 -1.74
CA ASP A 16 21.07 -3.74 -2.64
C ASP A 16 19.93 -3.75 -3.67
N PHE A 17 19.90 -2.71 -4.51
CA PHE A 17 19.23 -2.81 -5.80
C PHE A 17 20.06 -3.76 -6.65
N GLY A 18 19.78 -5.07 -6.56
CA GLY A 18 20.39 -6.08 -7.40
C GLY A 18 20.12 -5.79 -8.87
N VAL A 19 21.05 -5.11 -9.55
CA VAL A 19 20.95 -4.70 -10.96
C VAL A 19 21.13 -5.89 -11.93
N HIS A 20 21.35 -7.10 -11.43
CA HIS A 20 21.71 -8.23 -12.29
C HIS A 20 20.73 -9.38 -12.09
N HIS A 21 19.63 -9.43 -12.86
CA HIS A 21 19.04 -10.66 -13.45
C HIS A 21 17.66 -10.50 -14.15
N TYR A 22 17.21 -9.31 -14.53
CA TYR A 22 15.82 -9.09 -14.99
C TYR A 22 15.61 -9.01 -16.52
N LEU A 23 16.25 -9.89 -17.30
CA LEU A 23 15.94 -10.01 -18.73
C LEU A 23 15.61 -11.45 -19.09
N ARG A 24 14.37 -11.87 -18.80
CA ARG A 24 13.77 -13.01 -19.49
C ARG A 24 12.79 -12.50 -20.55
N SER A 25 13.14 -12.82 -21.79
CA SER A 25 12.43 -12.57 -23.07
C SER A 25 12.51 -11.14 -23.65
N PRO A 26 13.64 -10.78 -24.28
CA PRO A 26 13.81 -9.50 -25.00
C PRO A 26 12.73 -9.27 -26.08
N SER A 27 12.26 -10.32 -26.75
CA SER A 27 11.40 -10.18 -27.93
C SER A 27 10.02 -9.58 -27.63
N ALA A 28 9.35 -10.03 -26.56
CA ALA A 28 8.01 -9.53 -26.20
C ALA A 28 8.04 -8.09 -25.63
N LEU A 29 9.12 -7.74 -24.93
CA LEU A 29 9.31 -6.40 -24.36
C LEU A 29 9.66 -5.38 -25.44
N GLU A 30 10.53 -5.73 -26.39
CA GLU A 30 10.86 -4.91 -27.54
C GLU A 30 9.64 -4.68 -28.45
N LEU A 31 8.83 -5.72 -28.69
CA LEU A 31 7.56 -5.63 -29.42
C LEU A 31 6.56 -4.66 -28.77
N ASN A 32 6.58 -4.53 -27.44
CA ASN A 32 5.74 -3.60 -26.68
C ASN A 32 6.40 -2.23 -26.44
N GLY A 33 7.54 -1.94 -27.08
CA GLY A 33 8.21 -0.64 -27.02
C GLY A 33 9.05 -0.38 -25.76
N TYR A 34 9.32 -1.41 -24.94
CA TYR A 34 10.20 -1.31 -23.77
C TYR A 34 11.67 -1.34 -24.19
N THR A 35 12.17 -0.18 -24.59
CA THR A 35 13.58 0.06 -25.00
C THR A 35 14.46 0.45 -23.81
N GLU A 36 15.78 0.56 -24.01
CA GLU A 36 16.74 1.08 -23.01
C GLU A 36 16.29 2.44 -22.41
N ASN A 37 15.64 3.28 -23.22
CA ASN A 37 15.07 4.55 -22.77
C ASN A 37 13.97 4.37 -21.71
N VAL A 38 13.16 3.31 -21.79
CA VAL A 38 12.09 3.05 -20.81
C VAL A 38 12.69 2.63 -19.48
N VAL A 39 13.77 1.85 -19.49
CA VAL A 39 14.51 1.48 -18.26
C VAL A 39 15.12 2.72 -17.60
N ALA A 40 15.76 3.60 -18.38
CA ALA A 40 16.33 4.84 -17.88
C ALA A 40 15.27 5.77 -17.28
N LEU A 41 14.14 5.95 -17.98
CA LEU A 41 13.00 6.73 -17.47
C LEU A 41 12.44 6.10 -16.19
N THR A 42 12.27 4.78 -16.13
CA THR A 42 11.75 4.10 -14.94
C THR A 42 12.61 4.41 -13.72
N ARG A 43 13.95 4.35 -13.86
CA ARG A 43 14.89 4.69 -12.78
C ARG A 43 14.77 6.14 -12.33
N LEU A 44 14.67 7.08 -13.28
CA LEU A 44 14.48 8.50 -12.96
C LEU A 44 13.21 8.71 -12.12
N TYR A 45 12.09 8.13 -12.53
CA TYR A 45 10.82 8.27 -11.83
C TYR A 45 10.79 7.51 -10.49
N LEU A 46 11.49 6.37 -10.38
CA LEU A 46 11.72 5.70 -9.10
C LEU A 46 12.46 6.63 -8.12
N CYS A 47 13.53 7.29 -8.56
CA CYS A 47 14.27 8.23 -7.70
C CYS A 47 13.38 9.39 -7.23
N GLN A 48 12.58 9.97 -8.12
CA GLN A 48 11.64 11.04 -7.75
C GLN A 48 10.61 10.58 -6.71
N LEU A 49 10.03 9.39 -6.91
CA LEU A 49 9.05 8.84 -5.97
C LEU A 49 9.67 8.54 -4.60
N LEU A 50 10.90 8.01 -4.59
CA LEU A 50 11.65 7.76 -3.35
C LEU A 50 11.99 9.05 -2.60
N GLN A 51 12.26 10.15 -3.31
CA GLN A 51 12.43 11.47 -2.68
C GLN A 51 11.15 11.96 -2.00
N ILE A 52 9.99 11.76 -2.65
CA ILE A 52 8.68 12.04 -2.04
C ILE A 52 8.48 11.17 -0.80
N ALA A 53 8.72 9.86 -0.90
CA ALA A 53 8.61 8.92 0.21
C ALA A 53 9.53 9.27 1.40
N GLY A 54 10.76 9.73 1.12
CA GLY A 54 11.70 10.17 2.14
C GLY A 54 11.19 11.39 2.91
N ARG A 55 10.65 12.40 2.21
CA ARG A 55 10.02 13.58 2.84
C ARG A 55 8.80 13.20 3.69
N LEU A 56 7.96 12.30 3.19
CA LEU A 56 6.83 11.77 3.96
C LEU A 56 7.28 11.11 5.24
N SER A 57 8.30 10.25 5.12
CA SER A 57 8.79 9.47 6.25
C SER A 57 9.39 10.36 7.34
N ALA A 58 10.16 11.38 6.93
CA ALA A 58 10.77 12.35 7.84
C ALA A 58 9.77 13.27 8.54
N HIS A 59 8.58 13.50 7.97
CA HIS A 59 7.56 14.37 8.58
C HIS A 59 6.55 13.59 9.44
N LEU A 60 6.01 12.48 8.92
CA LEU A 60 4.92 11.74 9.56
C LEU A 60 5.37 10.73 10.62
N PHE A 61 6.63 10.32 10.59
CA PHE A 61 7.19 9.33 11.54
C PHE A 61 8.39 9.90 12.30
N ASP A 62 8.49 11.22 12.37
CA ASP A 62 9.36 11.90 13.32
C ASP A 62 8.93 11.56 14.76
N GLU A 63 9.88 11.41 15.67
CA GLU A 63 9.62 10.93 17.04
C GLU A 63 8.91 11.98 17.91
N ASP A 64 8.87 13.23 17.45
CA ASP A 64 8.21 14.33 18.13
C ASP A 64 6.69 14.19 18.08
N SER A 65 6.09 13.92 19.24
CA SER A 65 4.64 13.74 19.40
C SER A 65 3.87 15.02 19.10
N ARG A 66 3.35 15.12 17.87
CA ARG A 66 2.46 16.21 17.42
C ARG A 66 1.02 15.69 17.23
N PRO A 67 -0.01 16.53 17.45
CA PRO A 67 -1.38 16.14 17.15
C PRO A 67 -1.54 15.86 15.64
N LEU A 68 -2.12 14.72 15.28
CA LEU A 68 -2.30 14.32 13.88
C LEU A 68 -3.08 15.36 13.06
N ASP A 69 -4.03 16.06 13.68
CA ASP A 69 -4.81 17.12 13.01
C ASP A 69 -3.93 18.27 12.51
N SER A 70 -2.78 18.51 13.14
CA SER A 70 -1.82 19.53 12.70
C SER A 70 -1.12 19.16 11.38
N ASP A 71 -1.15 17.88 10.99
CA ASP A 71 -0.55 17.38 9.75
C ASP A 71 -1.53 17.36 8.57
N ILE A 72 -2.80 17.78 8.75
CA ILE A 72 -3.79 17.83 7.65
C ILE A 72 -3.32 18.70 6.47
N PRO A 73 -2.78 19.92 6.67
CA PRO A 73 -2.27 20.74 5.56
C PRO A 73 -1.12 20.06 4.80
N PHE A 74 -0.22 19.41 5.53
CA PHE A 74 0.87 18.62 4.95
C PHE A 74 0.31 17.45 4.14
N TRP A 75 -0.66 16.72 4.68
CA TRP A 75 -1.32 15.61 4.00
C TRP A 75 -1.98 16.05 2.69
N GLN A 76 -2.70 17.18 2.69
CA GLN A 76 -3.32 17.74 1.47
C GLN A 76 -2.27 18.08 0.41
N GLN A 77 -1.20 18.77 0.80
CA GLN A 77 -0.10 19.14 -0.10
C GLN A 77 0.56 17.90 -0.72
N MET A 78 0.92 16.92 0.12
CA MET A 78 1.59 15.71 -0.35
C MET A 78 0.70 14.81 -1.20
N THR A 79 -0.62 14.81 -0.93
CA THR A 79 -1.61 14.13 -1.76
C THR A 79 -1.61 14.71 -3.17
N GLU A 80 -1.69 16.04 -3.31
CA GLU A 80 -1.64 16.69 -4.63
C GLU A 80 -0.30 16.44 -5.33
N GLU A 81 0.82 16.54 -4.62
CA GLU A 81 2.15 16.29 -5.17
C GLU A 81 2.27 14.87 -5.73
N LEU A 82 1.80 13.85 -5.00
CA LEU A 82 1.80 12.46 -5.47
C LEU A 82 0.92 12.24 -6.69
N PHE A 83 -0.28 12.81 -6.72
CA PHE A 83 -1.17 12.69 -7.88
C PHE A 83 -0.67 13.49 -9.08
N GLN A 84 0.01 14.61 -8.86
CA GLN A 84 0.71 15.35 -9.91
C GLN A 84 1.88 14.52 -10.47
N TRP A 85 2.68 13.92 -9.60
CA TRP A 85 3.74 12.99 -10.00
C TRP A 85 3.19 11.84 -10.84
N ARG A 86 2.09 11.20 -10.41
CA ARG A 86 1.42 10.12 -11.15
C ARG A 86 0.97 10.56 -12.54
N ARG A 87 0.36 11.75 -12.64
CA ARG A 87 -0.07 12.34 -13.93
C ARG A 87 1.10 12.65 -14.85
N SER A 88 2.27 12.99 -14.30
CA SER A 88 3.48 13.33 -15.07
C SER A 88 4.20 12.13 -15.70
N LEU A 89 3.85 10.89 -15.34
CA LEU A 89 4.50 9.71 -15.89
C LEU A 89 4.32 9.62 -17.43
N PRO A 90 5.37 9.28 -18.19
CA PRO A 90 5.25 8.97 -19.61
C PRO A 90 4.33 7.77 -19.84
N PRO A 91 3.62 7.67 -20.99
CA PRO A 91 2.71 6.57 -21.28
C PRO A 91 3.31 5.16 -21.08
N PRO A 92 4.57 4.85 -21.48
CA PRO A 92 5.16 3.53 -21.26
C PRO A 92 5.33 3.12 -19.79
N LEU A 93 5.28 4.08 -18.85
CA LEU A 93 5.43 3.82 -17.41
C LEU A 93 4.08 3.76 -16.68
N LYS A 94 2.97 4.05 -17.37
CA LYS A 94 1.64 4.14 -16.79
C LYS A 94 0.87 2.83 -17.01
N ILE A 95 0.59 2.13 -15.92
CA ILE A 95 -0.35 1.01 -15.92
C ILE A 95 -1.73 1.55 -15.50
N SER A 96 -2.76 1.38 -16.34
CA SER A 96 -4.08 2.03 -16.17
C SER A 96 -4.76 1.66 -14.85
N ASP A 97 -4.99 2.65 -13.97
CA ASP A 97 -5.62 2.50 -12.65
C ASP A 97 -7.16 2.47 -12.69
N SER A 98 -7.76 2.20 -13.86
CA SER A 98 -9.21 2.25 -14.08
C SER A 98 -9.96 1.42 -13.04
N SER A 99 -10.59 2.13 -12.10
CA SER A 99 -11.24 1.65 -10.87
C SER A 99 -12.58 0.93 -11.11
N GLY A 100 -12.77 0.33 -12.28
CA GLY A 100 -14.00 -0.35 -12.69
C GLY A 100 -13.77 -1.69 -13.40
N GLU A 101 -12.53 -2.00 -13.78
CA GLU A 101 -12.18 -3.32 -14.33
C GLU A 101 -11.62 -4.17 -13.19
N PRO A 102 -12.22 -5.35 -12.89
CA PRO A 102 -11.79 -6.19 -11.77
C PRO A 102 -10.37 -6.76 -11.97
N GLU A 103 -9.87 -6.77 -13.20
CA GLU A 103 -8.55 -7.26 -13.55
C GLU A 103 -7.79 -6.27 -14.44
N LEU A 104 -6.48 -6.19 -14.23
CA LEU A 104 -5.58 -5.50 -15.15
C LEU A 104 -5.62 -6.17 -16.52
N ARG A 105 -5.54 -5.38 -17.59
CA ARG A 105 -5.34 -5.91 -18.94
C ARG A 105 -4.11 -6.82 -18.95
N ASP A 106 -4.24 -7.95 -19.63
CA ASP A 106 -3.20 -8.97 -19.75
C ASP A 106 -2.11 -8.53 -20.73
N GLU A 107 -1.43 -7.43 -20.39
CA GLU A 107 -0.37 -6.81 -21.18
C GLU A 107 0.99 -7.08 -20.52
N VAL A 108 2.01 -7.32 -21.33
CA VAL A 108 3.38 -7.56 -20.83
C VAL A 108 4.07 -6.21 -20.61
N TYR A 109 4.34 -5.89 -19.34
CA TYR A 109 5.09 -4.70 -18.90
C TYR A 109 6.46 -5.11 -18.37
N ALA A 110 7.50 -4.28 -18.58
CA ALA A 110 8.78 -4.49 -17.92
C ALA A 110 8.62 -4.58 -16.39
N GLN A 111 9.41 -5.45 -15.74
CA GLN A 111 9.30 -5.76 -14.32
C GLN A 111 9.46 -4.51 -13.44
N GLU A 112 10.39 -3.63 -13.81
CA GLU A 112 10.66 -2.36 -13.13
C GLU A 112 9.50 -1.37 -13.25
N VAL A 113 8.73 -1.43 -14.35
CA VAL A 113 7.53 -0.60 -14.53
C VAL A 113 6.43 -1.07 -13.59
N ILE A 114 6.20 -2.39 -13.48
CA ILE A 114 5.26 -2.94 -12.51
C ILE A 114 5.68 -2.53 -11.09
N PHE A 115 6.97 -2.67 -10.77
CA PHE A 115 7.52 -2.26 -9.48
C PHE A 115 7.31 -0.77 -9.19
N LEU A 116 7.61 0.13 -10.13
CA LEU A 116 7.36 1.58 -10.00
C LEU A 116 5.90 1.88 -9.65
N ASN A 117 4.97 1.18 -10.31
CA ASN A 117 3.53 1.34 -10.06
C ASN A 117 3.14 0.80 -8.67
N MET A 118 3.70 -0.34 -8.23
CA MET A 118 3.46 -0.86 -6.88
C MET A 118 3.99 0.09 -5.80
N LEU A 119 5.20 0.64 -6.00
CA LEU A 119 5.80 1.59 -5.07
C LEU A 119 4.96 2.86 -4.94
N PHE A 120 4.37 3.35 -6.03
CA PHE A 120 3.46 4.51 -5.96
C PHE A 120 2.30 4.26 -4.99
N HIS A 121 1.63 3.11 -5.10
CA HIS A 121 0.53 2.75 -4.21
C HIS A 121 0.99 2.50 -2.77
N GLU A 122 2.19 1.98 -2.58
CA GLU A 122 2.79 1.85 -1.25
C GLU A 122 3.02 3.22 -0.60
N VAL A 123 3.50 4.21 -1.35
CA VAL A 123 3.70 5.58 -0.87
C VAL A 123 2.36 6.27 -0.58
N ILE A 124 1.32 6.01 -1.37
CA ILE A 124 -0.05 6.46 -1.05
C ILE A 124 -0.50 5.87 0.29
N ILE A 125 -0.27 4.59 0.53
CA ILE A 125 -0.60 3.96 1.83
C ILE A 125 0.22 4.60 2.96
N LEU A 126 1.51 4.86 2.75
CA LEU A 126 2.38 5.49 3.75
C LEU A 126 1.88 6.87 4.19
N LEU A 127 1.46 7.71 3.22
CA LEU A 127 0.89 9.03 3.48
C LEU A 127 -0.44 8.95 4.24
N ASN A 128 -1.29 8.00 3.87
CA ASN A 128 -2.67 7.96 4.35
C ASN A 128 -2.86 7.15 5.64
N ARG A 129 -1.98 6.18 5.94
CA ARG A 129 -2.11 5.28 7.10
C ARG A 129 -2.34 6.01 8.43
N PRO A 130 -1.66 7.12 8.77
CA PRO A 130 -1.87 7.78 10.07
C PRO A 130 -3.31 8.28 10.22
N PHE A 131 -3.94 8.66 9.11
CA PHE A 131 -5.30 9.17 9.04
C PHE A 131 -6.35 8.06 8.84
N THR A 132 -5.97 6.78 8.77
CA THR A 132 -6.95 5.69 8.60
C THR A 132 -7.58 5.21 9.91
N SER A 133 -6.94 5.47 11.05
CA SER A 133 -7.43 5.00 12.34
C SER A 133 -8.59 5.87 12.83
N GLN A 134 -9.76 5.26 13.01
CA GLN A 134 -10.73 5.75 13.99
C GLN A 134 -10.09 5.48 15.35
N ILE A 135 -9.50 6.51 15.97
CA ILE A 135 -8.82 6.36 17.26
C ILE A 135 -9.80 5.70 18.24
N VAL A 136 -9.45 4.49 18.70
CA VAL A 136 -10.12 3.86 19.84
C VAL A 136 -9.87 4.75 21.04
N THR A 137 -10.83 5.59 21.40
CA THR A 137 -10.80 6.25 22.69
C THR A 137 -11.09 5.18 23.73
N SER A 138 -10.07 4.79 24.50
CA SER A 138 -10.24 4.10 25.76
C SER A 138 -11.13 4.97 26.65
N SER A 139 -12.41 4.63 26.75
CA SER A 139 -13.29 5.19 27.78
C SER A 139 -12.79 4.70 29.15
N PRO A 140 -12.80 5.53 30.21
CA PRO A 140 -12.39 5.13 31.56
C PRO A 140 -13.21 3.95 32.13
N ALA A 141 -14.33 3.61 31.51
CA ALA A 141 -15.22 2.52 31.89
C ALA A 141 -15.04 1.29 30.99
N GLY A 142 -13.83 0.72 30.90
CA GLY A 142 -13.57 -0.67 30.47
C GLY A 142 -14.05 -1.14 29.08
N SER A 143 -14.71 -0.29 28.31
CA SER A 143 -15.23 -0.58 26.98
C SER A 143 -14.48 0.29 25.99
N ALA A 144 -13.60 -0.32 25.21
CA ALA A 144 -12.95 0.30 24.08
C ALA A 144 -14.02 0.62 23.02
N THR A 145 -14.65 1.78 23.11
CA THR A 145 -15.52 2.25 22.04
C THR A 145 -14.67 2.85 20.93
N ILE A 146 -14.72 2.22 19.76
CA ILE A 146 -14.24 2.76 18.49
C ILE A 146 -15.16 3.95 18.15
N ALA A 147 -14.80 5.13 18.61
CA ALA A 147 -15.45 6.38 18.21
C ALA A 147 -14.36 7.29 17.65
N PRO A 148 -14.49 7.81 16.41
CA PRO A 148 -13.54 8.81 15.92
C PRO A 148 -13.50 9.95 16.94
N ARG A 149 -12.29 10.29 17.41
CA ARG A 149 -12.03 11.39 18.37
C ARG A 149 -12.70 12.72 17.95
N SER A 150 -13.10 12.84 16.69
CA SER A 150 -13.57 14.05 16.02
C SER A 150 -15.00 13.97 15.50
N ALA A 151 -15.90 13.16 16.10
CA ALA A 151 -17.32 13.08 15.67
C ALA A 151 -18.09 14.43 15.65
N PHE A 152 -17.45 15.54 16.05
CA PHE A 152 -17.97 16.91 15.98
C PHE A 152 -17.42 17.76 14.82
N ASP A 153 -16.32 17.38 14.15
CA ASP A 153 -15.77 18.13 13.00
C ASP A 153 -15.94 17.34 11.69
N SER A 154 -16.80 17.86 10.81
CA SER A 154 -17.09 17.28 9.50
C SER A 154 -15.86 17.25 8.57
N THR A 155 -14.89 18.15 8.78
CA THR A 155 -13.65 18.25 8.00
C THR A 155 -12.72 17.08 8.31
N ILE A 156 -12.50 16.81 9.60
CA ILE A 156 -11.64 15.73 10.07
C ILE A 156 -12.26 14.37 9.69
N THR A 157 -13.59 14.25 9.80
CA THR A 157 -14.31 13.05 9.35
C THR A 157 -14.09 12.77 7.85
N ASN A 158 -14.12 13.81 7.00
CA ASN A 158 -13.85 13.68 5.57
C ASN A 158 -12.41 13.21 5.29
N VAL A 159 -11.42 13.74 6.01
CA VAL A 159 -10.02 13.32 5.87
C VAL A 159 -9.86 11.83 6.18
N HIS A 160 -10.44 11.35 7.29
CA HIS A 160 -10.36 9.93 7.64
C HIS A 160 -11.01 9.02 6.61
N THR A 161 -12.20 9.38 6.11
CA THR A 161 -12.89 8.61 5.07
C THR A 161 -12.09 8.59 3.77
N THR A 162 -11.56 9.73 3.35
CA THR A 162 -10.76 9.87 2.13
C THR A 162 -9.45 9.08 2.24
N ALA A 163 -8.73 9.21 3.35
CA ALA A 163 -7.50 8.46 3.60
C ALA A 163 -7.74 6.94 3.64
N GLY A 164 -8.83 6.52 4.30
CA GLY A 164 -9.27 5.12 4.30
C GLY A 164 -9.53 4.58 2.89
N LYS A 165 -10.22 5.36 2.05
CA LYS A 165 -10.45 5.01 0.64
C LYS A 165 -9.13 4.88 -0.13
N TYR A 166 -8.22 5.86 -0.02
CA TYR A 166 -6.93 5.80 -0.70
C TYR A 166 -6.07 4.60 -0.28
N CYS A 167 -6.07 4.23 1.00
CA CYS A 167 -5.39 3.03 1.48
C CYS A 167 -6.02 1.75 0.92
N PHE A 168 -7.34 1.63 0.93
CA PHE A 168 -8.03 0.43 0.41
C PHE A 168 -7.82 0.25 -1.10
N ASP A 169 -8.01 1.32 -1.87
CA ASP A 169 -7.86 1.31 -3.33
C ASP A 169 -6.41 0.98 -3.69
N SER A 170 -5.43 1.61 -3.03
CA SER A 170 -4.00 1.37 -3.25
C SER A 170 -3.57 -0.05 -2.87
N ALA A 171 -4.05 -0.59 -1.74
CA ALA A 171 -3.73 -1.96 -1.34
C ALA A 171 -4.27 -2.96 -2.37
N SER A 172 -5.51 -2.75 -2.83
CA SER A 172 -6.12 -3.60 -3.86
C SER A 172 -5.34 -3.53 -5.17
N ARG A 173 -4.83 -2.34 -5.51
CA ARG A 173 -4.03 -2.12 -6.70
C ARG A 173 -2.64 -2.78 -6.65
N ILE A 174 -1.99 -2.77 -5.49
CA ILE A 174 -0.74 -3.53 -5.27
C ILE A 174 -0.96 -5.02 -5.57
N ILE A 175 -2.05 -5.61 -5.08
CA ILE A 175 -2.36 -7.02 -5.32
C ILE A 175 -2.65 -7.29 -6.80
N ALA A 176 -3.40 -6.41 -7.48
CA ALA A 176 -3.62 -6.54 -8.92
C ALA A 176 -2.30 -6.54 -9.71
N LEU A 177 -1.40 -5.61 -9.40
CA LEU A 177 -0.07 -5.51 -10.03
C LEU A 177 0.80 -6.74 -9.73
N LEU A 178 0.74 -7.27 -8.51
CA LEU A 178 1.45 -8.49 -8.12
C LEU A 178 0.93 -9.72 -8.89
N MET A 179 -0.38 -9.81 -9.11
CA MET A 179 -0.98 -10.90 -9.87
C MET A 179 -0.64 -10.81 -11.37
N LEU A 180 -0.57 -9.59 -11.92
CA LEU A 180 -0.06 -9.34 -13.26
C LEU A 180 1.41 -9.79 -13.38
N PHE A 181 2.25 -9.41 -12.42
CA PHE A 181 3.64 -9.85 -12.37
C PHE A 181 3.76 -11.37 -12.33
N LYS A 182 2.99 -12.02 -11.43
CA LYS A 182 2.98 -13.47 -11.29
C LYS A 182 2.67 -14.17 -12.61
N ARG A 183 1.69 -13.67 -13.36
CA ARG A 183 1.24 -14.28 -14.61
C ARG A 183 2.34 -14.31 -15.68
N HIS A 184 3.15 -13.26 -15.78
CA HIS A 184 4.19 -13.15 -16.80
C HIS A 184 5.58 -13.61 -16.35
N TYR A 185 5.90 -13.49 -15.06
CA TYR A 185 7.26 -13.68 -14.54
C TYR A 185 7.38 -14.73 -13.45
N GLY A 186 6.28 -15.12 -12.81
CA GLY A 186 6.28 -15.96 -11.60
C GLY A 186 6.80 -15.24 -10.36
N LEU A 187 6.31 -15.59 -9.17
CA LEU A 187 6.67 -14.86 -7.94
C LEU A 187 8.06 -15.18 -7.39
N GLN A 188 8.73 -16.21 -7.93
CA GLN A 188 10.11 -16.53 -7.57
C GLN A 188 11.11 -15.46 -8.06
N ASN A 189 10.73 -14.65 -9.04
CA ASN A 189 11.56 -13.62 -9.67
C ASN A 189 11.21 -12.20 -9.22
N VAL A 190 10.47 -12.03 -8.11
CA VAL A 190 10.09 -10.70 -7.63
C VAL A 190 11.29 -9.91 -7.12
N HIS A 191 11.19 -8.58 -7.19
CA HIS A 191 12.11 -7.70 -6.48
C HIS A 191 11.80 -7.72 -4.97
N LEU A 192 12.82 -7.70 -4.11
CA LEU A 192 12.64 -7.74 -2.64
C LEU A 192 11.65 -6.67 -2.14
N GLN A 193 11.70 -5.46 -2.70
CA GLN A 193 10.76 -4.40 -2.33
C GLN A 193 9.29 -4.76 -2.62
N MET A 194 8.99 -5.58 -3.63
CA MET A 194 7.62 -6.03 -3.91
C MET A 194 7.08 -6.95 -2.80
N VAL A 195 7.96 -7.66 -2.08
CA VAL A 195 7.58 -8.39 -0.86
C VAL A 195 7.06 -7.40 0.17
N HIS A 196 7.79 -6.31 0.41
CA HIS A 196 7.39 -5.26 1.36
C HIS A 196 6.07 -4.60 0.96
N SER A 197 5.88 -4.26 -0.33
CA SER A 197 4.61 -3.74 -0.84
C SER A 197 3.46 -4.73 -0.60
N THR A 198 3.71 -6.03 -0.80
CA THR A 198 2.71 -7.10 -0.59
C THR A 198 2.34 -7.25 0.87
N VAL A 199 3.32 -7.20 1.79
CA VAL A 199 3.05 -7.19 3.24
C VAL A 199 2.21 -5.96 3.61
N THR A 200 2.58 -4.79 3.11
CA THR A 200 1.86 -3.53 3.37
C THR A 200 0.40 -3.60 2.90
N ALA A 201 0.16 -4.12 1.69
CA ALA A 201 -1.19 -4.34 1.16
C ALA A 201 -1.95 -5.37 2.01
N GLY A 202 -1.32 -6.49 2.37
CA GLY A 202 -1.91 -7.53 3.21
C GLY A 202 -2.34 -7.01 4.58
N VAL A 203 -1.54 -6.17 5.22
CA VAL A 203 -1.89 -5.49 6.48
C VAL A 203 -3.11 -4.59 6.29
N MET A 204 -3.15 -3.79 5.22
CA MET A 204 -4.31 -2.93 4.92
C MET A 204 -5.57 -3.75 4.65
N HIS A 205 -5.49 -4.84 3.88
CA HIS A 205 -6.64 -5.73 3.64
C HIS A 205 -7.09 -6.46 4.90
N ALA A 206 -6.17 -6.85 5.79
CA ALA A 206 -6.54 -7.35 7.12
C ALA A 206 -7.34 -6.30 7.89
N TYR A 207 -6.91 -5.03 7.86
CA TYR A 207 -7.58 -3.93 8.56
C TYR A 207 -8.98 -3.73 7.99
N PHE A 208 -9.09 -3.59 6.66
CA PHE A 208 -10.38 -3.36 5.99
C PHE A 208 -11.32 -4.58 5.98
N SER A 209 -10.81 -5.78 6.26
CA SER A 209 -11.67 -6.96 6.48
C SER A 209 -12.55 -6.84 7.72
N VAL A 210 -12.15 -5.96 8.66
CA VAL A 210 -12.85 -5.70 9.92
C VAL A 210 -13.38 -4.28 9.95
N PHE A 211 -12.53 -3.29 9.74
CA PHE A 211 -12.86 -1.87 9.83
C PHE A 211 -13.34 -1.34 8.49
N CYS A 212 -14.39 -0.53 8.53
CA CYS A 212 -14.99 0.05 7.33
C CYS A 212 -15.11 1.56 7.55
N PRO A 213 -14.40 2.38 6.76
CA PRO A 213 -14.39 3.83 6.97
C PRO A 213 -15.73 4.49 6.59
N ASP A 214 -16.58 3.83 5.81
CA ASP A 214 -17.86 4.37 5.37
C ASP A 214 -18.98 4.03 6.35
N LYS A 215 -19.71 5.06 6.81
CA LYS A 215 -21.07 4.85 7.33
C LYS A 215 -21.93 4.43 6.13
N CYS A 216 -22.40 3.18 6.11
CA CYS A 216 -23.32 2.66 5.10
C CYS A 216 -24.62 3.49 5.06
N SER A 217 -24.66 4.60 4.33
CA SER A 217 -25.91 5.40 4.24
C SER A 217 -26.03 6.27 2.98
N SER A 218 -25.09 6.27 2.04
CA SER A 218 -25.20 7.05 0.79
C SER A 218 -25.36 6.14 -0.42
N GLN A 219 -26.48 6.27 -1.14
CA GLN A 219 -26.75 5.63 -2.42
C GLN A 219 -25.58 5.88 -3.40
N GLY A 220 -24.86 4.82 -3.78
CA GLY A 220 -23.79 4.86 -4.78
C GLY A 220 -22.44 4.28 -4.35
N SER A 221 -22.20 4.03 -3.05
CA SER A 221 -21.00 3.30 -2.58
C SER A 221 -21.24 1.79 -2.53
N THR A 222 -20.24 0.98 -2.89
CA THR A 222 -20.29 -0.47 -2.68
C THR A 222 -20.63 -0.75 -1.20
N PRO A 223 -21.61 -1.62 -0.91
CA PRO A 223 -21.98 -1.93 0.47
C PRO A 223 -20.73 -2.34 1.26
N CYS A 224 -20.62 -1.88 2.51
CA CYS A 224 -19.47 -2.17 3.35
C CYS A 224 -19.17 -3.69 3.47
N GLU A 225 -20.19 -4.54 3.37
CA GLU A 225 -20.03 -6.00 3.33
C GLU A 225 -19.29 -6.47 2.08
N GLU A 226 -19.59 -5.91 0.91
CA GLU A 226 -18.88 -6.21 -0.33
C GLU A 226 -17.41 -5.79 -0.23
N ARG A 227 -17.14 -4.56 0.26
CA ARG A 227 -15.77 -4.08 0.47
C ARG A 227 -14.99 -4.98 1.43
N ARG A 228 -15.63 -5.46 2.50
CA ARG A 228 -15.03 -6.44 3.42
C ARG A 228 -14.77 -7.78 2.75
N GLY A 229 -15.70 -8.28 1.94
CA GLY A 229 -15.52 -9.50 1.15
C GLY A 229 -14.32 -9.40 0.23
N THR A 230 -14.20 -8.28 -0.50
CA THR A 230 -13.03 -7.97 -1.34
C THR A 230 -11.76 -7.88 -0.52
N ALA A 231 -11.77 -7.21 0.64
CA ALA A 231 -10.61 -7.15 1.53
C ALA A 231 -10.17 -8.54 2.00
N GLN A 232 -11.11 -9.40 2.41
CA GLN A 232 -10.80 -10.77 2.82
C GLN A 232 -10.23 -11.61 1.68
N GLN A 233 -10.76 -11.44 0.47
CA GLN A 233 -10.24 -12.15 -0.70
C GLN A 233 -8.82 -11.69 -1.03
N SER A 234 -8.57 -10.39 -1.06
CA SER A 234 -7.24 -9.83 -1.33
C SER A 234 -6.22 -10.16 -0.22
N LEU A 235 -6.67 -10.24 1.04
CA LEU A 235 -5.84 -10.74 2.15
C LEU A 235 -5.37 -12.18 1.90
N ARG A 236 -6.28 -13.07 1.46
CA ARG A 236 -5.91 -14.46 1.13
C ARG A 236 -4.94 -14.52 -0.05
N LEU A 237 -5.12 -13.66 -1.05
CA LEU A 237 -4.19 -13.56 -2.18
C LEU A 237 -2.81 -13.10 -1.71
N SER A 238 -2.74 -12.10 -0.81
CA SER A 238 -1.49 -11.62 -0.21
C SER A 238 -0.74 -12.74 0.51
N ILE A 239 -1.44 -13.50 1.37
CA ILE A 239 -0.85 -14.63 2.12
C ILE A 239 -0.31 -15.69 1.16
N ARG A 240 -1.08 -16.09 0.14
CA ARG A 240 -0.64 -17.07 -0.86
C ARG A 240 0.56 -16.58 -1.67
N ALA A 241 0.56 -15.32 -2.08
CA ALA A 241 1.67 -14.74 -2.81
C ALA A 241 2.93 -14.67 -1.95
N LEU A 242 2.82 -14.28 -0.67
CA LEU A 242 3.95 -14.28 0.28
C LEU A 242 4.48 -15.69 0.54
N ALA A 243 3.61 -16.70 0.60
CA ALA A 243 4.04 -18.11 0.70
C ALA A 243 4.89 -18.54 -0.50
N GLU A 244 4.48 -18.15 -1.71
CA GLU A 244 5.21 -18.45 -2.96
C GLU A 244 6.55 -17.71 -3.02
N MET A 245 6.56 -16.41 -2.68
CA MET A 245 7.79 -15.60 -2.58
C MET A 245 8.73 -16.09 -1.46
N GLY A 246 8.19 -16.73 -0.42
CA GLY A 246 8.93 -17.32 0.70
C GLY A 246 9.89 -18.45 0.30
N GLN A 247 9.74 -19.00 -0.91
CA GLN A 247 10.72 -19.92 -1.50
C GLN A 247 12.05 -19.22 -1.84
N THR A 248 12.01 -17.91 -2.08
CA THR A 248 13.18 -17.11 -2.46
C THR A 248 13.63 -16.19 -1.32
N PHE A 249 12.71 -15.63 -0.55
CA PHE A 249 13.00 -14.62 0.47
C PHE A 249 12.42 -14.98 1.84
N ASP A 250 13.28 -15.15 2.84
CA ASP A 250 12.85 -15.37 4.24
C ASP A 250 11.97 -14.24 4.77
N SER A 251 12.21 -13.00 4.30
CA SER A 251 11.38 -11.84 4.63
C SER A 251 9.93 -12.01 4.17
N ALA A 252 9.68 -12.73 3.08
CA ALA A 252 8.33 -13.04 2.62
C ALA A 252 7.62 -14.04 3.53
N THR A 253 8.35 -15.07 4.01
CA THR A 253 7.83 -16.02 5.01
C THR A 253 7.43 -15.30 6.31
N ARG A 254 8.30 -14.43 6.83
CA ARG A 254 7.98 -13.61 8.01
C ARG A 254 6.80 -12.67 7.76
N GLY A 255 6.74 -12.06 6.57
CA GLY A 255 5.63 -11.23 6.14
C GLY A 255 4.31 -11.99 6.09
N MET A 256 4.32 -13.23 5.57
CA MET A 256 3.16 -14.12 5.53
C MET A 256 2.63 -14.42 6.94
N GLU A 257 3.52 -14.78 7.86
CA GLU A 257 3.17 -15.08 9.26
C GLU A 257 2.53 -13.87 9.95
N LEU A 258 3.14 -12.69 9.78
CA LEU A 258 2.62 -11.43 10.32
C LEU A 258 1.22 -11.11 9.78
N VAL A 259 1.03 -11.13 8.45
CA VAL A 259 -0.25 -10.82 7.81
C VAL A 259 -1.33 -11.83 8.21
N THR A 260 -0.96 -13.11 8.31
CA THR A 260 -1.87 -14.19 8.74
C THR A 260 -2.31 -13.99 10.18
N SER A 261 -1.36 -13.79 11.09
CA SER A 261 -1.64 -13.57 12.51
C SER A 261 -2.52 -12.34 12.72
N LEU A 262 -2.20 -11.23 12.04
CA LEU A 262 -2.97 -9.99 12.14
C LEU A 262 -4.42 -10.18 11.65
N GLY A 263 -4.59 -10.83 10.50
CA GLY A 263 -5.90 -11.15 9.94
C GLY A 263 -6.75 -12.01 10.89
N GLN A 264 -6.14 -13.02 11.53
CA GLN A 264 -6.83 -13.87 12.50
C GLN A 264 -7.24 -13.11 13.76
N THR A 265 -6.31 -12.32 14.33
CA THR A 265 -6.55 -11.52 15.54
C THR A 265 -7.71 -10.55 15.35
N TRP A 266 -7.69 -9.75 14.27
CA TRP A 266 -8.74 -8.77 14.04
C TRP A 266 -10.09 -9.43 13.74
N GLN A 267 -10.12 -10.52 12.97
CA GLN A 267 -11.36 -11.26 12.75
C GLN A 267 -11.93 -11.86 14.03
N HIS A 268 -11.06 -12.33 14.93
CA HIS A 268 -11.48 -12.85 16.24
C HIS A 268 -12.08 -11.74 17.10
N GLN A 269 -11.41 -10.59 17.23
CA GLN A 269 -11.92 -9.43 17.98
C GLN A 269 -13.32 -9.03 17.50
N ARG A 270 -13.53 -8.97 16.19
CA ARG A 270 -14.85 -8.66 15.60
C ARG A 270 -15.93 -9.67 16.00
N ARG A 271 -15.63 -10.97 15.98
CA ARG A 271 -16.62 -11.99 16.36
C ARG A 271 -17.04 -11.84 17.82
N MET A 272 -16.10 -11.49 18.70
CA MET A 272 -16.38 -11.21 20.11
C MET A 272 -17.26 -9.97 20.27
N GLU A 273 -17.00 -8.89 19.53
CA GLU A 273 -17.85 -7.68 19.54
C GLU A 273 -19.29 -7.94 19.06
N ILE A 274 -19.47 -8.83 18.07
CA ILE A 274 -20.80 -9.22 17.58
C ILE A 274 -21.54 -10.07 18.63
N SER A 275 -20.83 -10.98 19.32
CA SER A 275 -21.43 -11.87 20.33
C SER A 275 -21.88 -11.17 21.61
N VAL A 276 -21.39 -9.96 21.88
CA VAL A 276 -21.73 -9.15 23.06
C VAL A 276 -22.94 -8.24 22.80
N LYS A 277 -23.38 -8.09 21.54
CA LYS A 277 -24.57 -7.34 21.14
C LYS A 277 -25.76 -8.26 20.94
#